data_AF-A0A0R3WQN0-F1
#
_entry.id   AF-A0A0R3WQN0-F1
#
_cell.length_a   1.000
_cell.length_b   1.000
_cell.length_c   1.000
_cell.angle_alpha   90.00
_cell.angle_beta   90.00
_cell.angle_gamma   90.00
#
_symmetry.space_group_name_H-M   'P 1'
#
loop_
_entity.id
_entity.type
_entity.pdbx_description
1 polymer ?
#
loop_
_entity_poly.entity_id
_entity_poly.type
_entity_poly.pdbx_seq_one_letter_code
_entity_poly.pdbx_strand_id
1 'polypeptide(L)'
;MPPKTTSKMAFPRLKDVTLGDNRINSFNLEFLQGLHELANLDLSRNRVSSVPEGIPQTLPALARLDLSNNEIKSIPTELGFMESLNVLALNGNPLRSIGQNVINSGTEALKTLLRERHRPEDIQEPKKGPLTAPCDSEPVVPTNLYQNLPAVIVGSGVVDWGRRAKKQTGGHRFGAPTKDENEELPPLDDQEVWKAVALRGCNVDVPVKKLFLSNHGIEAFPMGVMAFRESLIVLDLSHNKLSQLPNEIDSLSRLEELNLSTNALTSLPVTLSKLSTLAVLILDFNPGLGPELPIEALFKEPLCRSLRELSARGCRLTTLPSASFLSADRMPELQTLNISDNDIGTLEPRLGLCTQIRYVDVKCLLSRFQSA
;
A
#
# COMPACT_ATOMS: atom_id res chain seq x y z
N MET A 1 -21.76 41.42 -6.48
CA MET A 1 -21.85 39.94 -6.43
C MET A 1 -20.52 39.41 -5.95
N PRO A 2 -20.46 38.39 -5.07
CA PRO A 2 -19.25 37.60 -4.91
C PRO A 2 -18.96 36.86 -6.24
N PRO A 3 -17.70 36.56 -6.57
CA PRO A 3 -17.40 35.72 -7.72
C PRO A 3 -18.01 34.33 -7.50
N LYS A 4 -18.66 33.78 -8.53
CA LYS A 4 -18.96 32.35 -8.54
C LYS A 4 -17.62 31.62 -8.60
N THR A 5 -17.19 31.05 -7.48
CA THR A 5 -16.07 30.10 -7.44
C THR A 5 -16.48 28.88 -8.25
N THR A 6 -16.11 28.84 -9.52
CA THR A 6 -16.15 27.63 -10.33
C THR A 6 -15.27 26.60 -9.63
N SER A 7 -15.91 25.64 -8.95
CA SER A 7 -15.23 24.49 -8.37
C SER A 7 -14.51 23.76 -9.51
N LYS A 8 -13.20 23.95 -9.60
CA LYS A 8 -12.35 23.24 -10.55
C LYS A 8 -12.32 21.81 -10.06
N MET A 9 -13.16 20.96 -10.67
CA MET A 9 -13.42 19.58 -10.24
C MET A 9 -12.13 18.89 -9.81
N ALA A 10 -12.04 18.62 -8.51
CA ALA A 10 -10.92 17.90 -7.96
C ALA A 10 -10.96 16.46 -8.45
N PHE A 11 -9.79 15.86 -8.69
CA PHE A 11 -9.66 14.41 -8.81
C PHE A 11 -10.67 13.66 -9.74
N PRO A 12 -10.94 14.12 -10.98
CA PRO A 12 -11.97 13.52 -11.85
C PRO A 12 -11.71 12.05 -12.26
N ARG A 13 -10.50 11.53 -12.00
CA ARG A 13 -10.04 10.17 -12.33
C ARG A 13 -9.75 9.29 -11.09
N LEU A 14 -10.08 9.78 -9.90
CA LEU A 14 -9.83 9.10 -8.64
C LEU A 14 -10.82 7.95 -8.47
N LYS A 15 -10.29 6.74 -8.33
CA LYS A 15 -11.06 5.48 -8.28
C LYS A 15 -11.13 4.89 -6.87
N ASP A 16 -10.09 5.14 -6.08
CA ASP A 16 -9.86 4.51 -4.80
C ASP A 16 -9.47 5.57 -3.76
N VAL A 17 -10.30 5.70 -2.73
CA VAL A 17 -10.14 6.65 -1.63
C VAL A 17 -10.21 5.91 -0.31
N THR A 18 -9.11 5.97 0.44
CA THR A 18 -9.00 5.34 1.75
C THR A 18 -8.79 6.39 2.84
N LEU A 19 -9.85 6.62 3.61
CA LEU A 19 -10.00 7.61 4.68
C LEU A 19 -10.21 6.94 6.05
N GLY A 20 -10.03 5.61 6.14
CA GLY A 20 -10.26 4.85 7.36
C GLY A 20 -9.38 5.25 8.56
N ASP A 21 -9.75 4.81 9.75
CA ASP A 21 -8.98 5.03 11.01
C ASP A 21 -8.69 6.53 11.30
N ASN A 22 -9.61 7.42 10.93
CA ASN A 22 -9.49 8.87 11.07
C ASN A 22 -10.52 9.45 12.06
N ARG A 23 -10.62 10.79 12.14
CA ARG A 23 -11.54 11.53 13.03
C ARG A 23 -12.66 12.26 12.27
N ILE A 24 -13.16 11.68 11.18
CA ILE A 24 -14.21 12.29 10.34
C ILE A 24 -15.57 12.13 11.04
N ASN A 25 -16.18 13.25 11.48
CA ASN A 25 -17.48 13.27 12.15
C ASN A 25 -18.68 13.29 11.18
N SER A 26 -18.44 13.76 9.95
CA SER A 26 -19.42 13.88 8.86
C SER A 26 -18.71 13.89 7.52
N PHE A 27 -19.35 13.34 6.49
CA PHE A 27 -18.90 13.47 5.09
C PHE A 27 -20.01 14.14 4.27
N ASN A 28 -19.63 15.13 3.46
CA ASN A 28 -20.55 15.96 2.69
C ASN A 28 -20.28 15.76 1.19
N LEU A 29 -21.35 15.54 0.42
CA LEU A 29 -21.29 15.26 -1.02
C LEU A 29 -20.81 16.46 -1.84
N GLU A 30 -20.92 17.70 -1.32
CA GLU A 30 -20.37 18.90 -1.96
C GLU A 30 -18.86 18.78 -2.26
N PHE A 31 -18.10 18.10 -1.39
CA PHE A 31 -16.66 17.86 -1.57
C PHE A 31 -16.33 16.65 -2.44
N LEU A 32 -17.33 15.82 -2.76
CA LEU A 32 -17.20 14.62 -3.61
C LEU A 32 -17.82 14.85 -5.01
N GLN A 33 -18.32 16.05 -5.30
CA GLN A 33 -18.95 16.39 -6.56
C GLN A 33 -17.93 16.41 -7.70
N GLY A 34 -18.14 15.55 -8.70
CA GLY A 34 -17.24 15.37 -9.86
C GLY A 34 -16.40 14.09 -9.83
N LEU A 35 -16.41 13.33 -8.73
CA LEU A 35 -15.70 12.05 -8.57
C LEU A 35 -16.42 10.89 -9.29
N HIS A 36 -16.72 11.06 -10.57
CA HIS A 36 -17.56 10.13 -11.34
C HIS A 36 -16.90 8.76 -11.60
N GLU A 37 -15.57 8.65 -11.50
CA GLU A 37 -14.84 7.38 -11.60
C GLU A 37 -14.62 6.67 -10.24
N LEU A 38 -15.10 7.23 -9.11
CA LEU A 38 -14.86 6.69 -7.77
C LEU A 38 -15.59 5.36 -7.56
N ALA A 39 -14.82 4.27 -7.50
CA ALA A 39 -15.31 2.91 -7.33
C ALA A 39 -15.24 2.46 -5.86
N ASN A 40 -14.19 2.83 -5.12
CA ASN A 40 -13.98 2.35 -3.74
C ASN A 40 -13.80 3.54 -2.79
N LEU A 41 -14.68 3.64 -1.78
CA LEU A 41 -14.61 4.61 -0.70
C LEU A 41 -14.60 3.89 0.66
N ASP A 42 -13.49 3.98 1.37
CA ASP A 42 -13.33 3.48 2.73
C ASP A 42 -13.34 4.64 3.74
N LEU A 43 -14.42 4.71 4.52
CA LEU A 43 -14.65 5.63 5.64
C LEU A 43 -14.75 4.85 6.97
N SER A 44 -14.23 3.63 7.05
CA SER A 44 -14.30 2.80 8.25
C SER A 44 -13.57 3.42 9.44
N ARG A 45 -13.92 3.05 10.67
CA ARG A 45 -13.22 3.43 11.90
C ARG A 45 -13.05 4.95 12.06
N ASN A 46 -14.15 5.65 11.81
CA ASN A 46 -14.28 7.11 11.93
C ASN A 46 -15.39 7.44 12.95
N ARG A 47 -15.89 8.68 12.95
CA ARG A 47 -16.97 9.16 13.86
C ARG A 47 -18.19 9.62 13.09
N VAL A 48 -18.42 9.06 11.89
CA VAL A 48 -19.51 9.47 11.00
C VAL A 48 -20.84 9.19 11.69
N SER A 49 -21.61 10.25 11.95
CA SER A 49 -22.87 10.18 12.71
C SER A 49 -24.12 10.03 11.83
N SER A 50 -24.03 10.42 10.56
CA SER A 50 -25.07 10.27 9.53
C SER A 50 -24.46 10.06 8.15
N VAL A 51 -25.21 9.38 7.28
CA VAL A 51 -24.91 9.23 5.85
C VAL A 51 -25.82 10.19 5.08
N PRO A 52 -25.28 11.04 4.18
CA PRO A 52 -26.10 11.98 3.42
C PRO A 52 -26.93 11.29 2.33
N GLU A 53 -28.12 11.82 2.08
CA GLU A 53 -28.91 11.52 0.89
C GLU A 53 -28.22 12.08 -0.37
N GLY A 54 -28.43 11.47 -1.54
CA GLY A 54 -27.83 11.91 -2.82
C GLY A 54 -26.56 11.17 -3.26
N ILE A 55 -26.13 10.12 -2.54
CA ILE A 55 -24.95 9.31 -2.91
C ILE A 55 -25.07 8.72 -4.33
N PRO A 56 -26.18 8.07 -4.74
CA PRO A 56 -26.28 7.48 -6.08
C PRO A 56 -26.14 8.49 -7.23
N GLN A 57 -26.59 9.73 -7.02
CA GLN A 57 -26.51 10.82 -7.99
C GLN A 57 -25.11 11.45 -8.05
N THR A 58 -24.37 11.42 -6.93
CA THR A 58 -23.03 12.02 -6.83
C THR A 58 -21.94 11.04 -7.28
N LEU A 59 -22.06 9.77 -6.87
CA LEU A 59 -21.05 8.71 -7.01
C LEU A 59 -21.63 7.48 -7.73
N PRO A 60 -22.00 7.59 -9.03
CA PRO A 60 -22.69 6.51 -9.75
C PRO A 60 -21.85 5.23 -9.91
N ALA A 61 -20.53 5.37 -10.01
CA ALA A 61 -19.59 4.25 -10.19
C ALA A 61 -19.25 3.47 -8.91
N LEU A 62 -19.79 3.86 -7.75
CA LEU A 62 -19.34 3.37 -6.44
C LEU A 62 -19.67 1.87 -6.24
N ALA A 63 -18.63 1.05 -6.27
CA ALA A 63 -18.66 -0.39 -6.12
C ALA A 63 -18.40 -0.88 -4.67
N ARG A 64 -17.64 -0.12 -3.87
CA ARG A 64 -17.46 -0.37 -2.44
C ARG A 64 -17.65 0.90 -1.62
N LEU A 65 -18.48 0.79 -0.59
CA LEU A 65 -18.63 1.75 0.49
C LEU A 65 -18.38 1.04 1.83
N ASP A 66 -17.24 1.31 2.46
CA ASP A 66 -16.96 0.83 3.82
C ASP A 66 -17.25 1.94 4.83
N LEU A 67 -18.25 1.71 5.67
CA LEU A 67 -18.67 2.60 6.76
C LEU A 67 -18.57 1.88 8.11
N SER A 68 -17.89 0.75 8.19
CA SER A 68 -17.82 -0.06 9.40
C SER A 68 -17.13 0.68 10.56
N ASN A 69 -17.60 0.46 11.79
CA ASN A 69 -17.08 1.09 13.02
C ASN A 69 -17.19 2.63 12.97
N ASN A 70 -18.43 3.13 12.86
CA ASN A 70 -18.78 4.56 12.92
C ASN A 70 -19.96 4.76 13.89
N GLU A 71 -20.48 5.99 14.00
CA GLU A 71 -21.58 6.36 14.91
C GLU A 71 -22.96 6.39 14.22
N ILE A 72 -23.10 5.71 13.08
CA ILE A 72 -24.27 5.83 12.18
C ILE A 72 -25.51 5.17 12.79
N LYS A 73 -26.60 5.95 12.88
CA LYS A 73 -27.89 5.52 13.47
C LYS A 73 -28.88 4.98 12.45
N SER A 74 -28.78 5.43 11.20
CA SER A 74 -29.69 5.14 10.08
C SER A 74 -28.96 5.28 8.73
N ILE A 75 -29.42 4.54 7.72
CA ILE A 75 -28.85 4.51 6.36
C ILE A 75 -29.94 4.91 5.35
N PRO A 76 -29.66 5.79 4.37
CA PRO A 76 -30.60 6.12 3.29
C PRO A 76 -31.04 4.89 2.49
N THR A 77 -32.33 4.80 2.15
CA THR A 77 -32.89 3.68 1.35
C THR A 77 -32.36 3.64 -0.08
N GLU A 78 -31.86 4.78 -0.55
CA GLU A 78 -31.40 5.05 -1.91
C GLU A 78 -30.20 4.16 -2.28
N LEU A 79 -29.39 3.75 -1.29
CA LEU A 79 -28.29 2.79 -1.48
C LEU A 79 -28.77 1.39 -1.89
N GLY A 80 -30.02 1.02 -1.59
CA GLY A 80 -30.62 -0.23 -2.05
C GLY A 80 -30.81 -0.28 -3.57
N PHE A 81 -30.93 0.88 -4.22
CA PHE A 81 -31.13 0.99 -5.66
C PHE A 81 -29.81 1.15 -6.45
N MET A 82 -28.65 1.15 -5.78
CA MET A 82 -27.36 1.19 -6.46
C MET A 82 -27.01 -0.18 -7.04
N GLU A 83 -27.10 -0.30 -8.37
CA GLU A 83 -26.67 -1.50 -9.11
C GLU A 83 -25.16 -1.72 -8.99
N SER A 84 -24.37 -0.65 -9.05
CA SER A 84 -22.90 -0.66 -8.97
C SER A 84 -22.34 -1.17 -7.63
N LEU A 85 -23.04 -0.94 -6.52
CA LEU A 85 -22.53 -1.11 -5.15
C LEU A 85 -22.42 -2.58 -4.72
N ASN A 86 -21.32 -3.26 -5.06
CA ASN A 86 -21.07 -4.66 -4.71
C ASN A 86 -20.78 -4.89 -3.21
N VAL A 87 -20.18 -3.92 -2.52
CA VAL A 87 -19.79 -4.04 -1.10
C VAL A 87 -20.30 -2.85 -0.29
N LEU A 88 -21.20 -3.11 0.67
CA LEU A 88 -21.64 -2.15 1.68
C LEU A 88 -21.37 -2.70 3.07
N ALA A 89 -20.32 -2.21 3.74
CA ALA A 89 -19.94 -2.68 5.07
C ALA A 89 -20.42 -1.70 6.17
N LEU A 90 -21.27 -2.20 7.06
CA LEU A 90 -21.93 -1.41 8.12
C LEU A 90 -21.62 -1.90 9.55
N ASN A 91 -20.79 -2.94 9.67
CA ASN A 91 -20.43 -3.64 10.91
C ASN A 91 -20.01 -2.65 12.01
N GLY A 92 -20.41 -2.87 13.26
CA GLY A 92 -19.94 -2.04 14.39
C GLY A 92 -20.51 -0.61 14.45
N ASN A 93 -21.63 -0.34 13.79
CA ASN A 93 -22.39 0.91 13.94
C ASN A 93 -23.57 0.75 14.91
N PRO A 94 -24.01 1.81 15.61
CA PRO A 94 -25.19 1.81 16.50
C PRO A 94 -26.53 1.88 15.71
N LEU A 95 -26.67 1.05 14.67
CA LEU A 95 -27.84 1.01 13.79
C LEU A 95 -29.05 0.46 14.54
N ARG A 96 -29.96 1.35 14.94
CA ARG A 96 -31.17 0.96 15.68
C ARG A 96 -32.21 0.23 14.84
N SER A 97 -32.14 0.34 13.51
CA SER A 97 -33.16 -0.21 12.61
C SER A 97 -32.71 -1.48 11.88
N ILE A 98 -31.42 -1.68 11.60
CA ILE A 98 -30.94 -2.85 10.84
C ILE A 98 -30.34 -3.86 11.83
N GLY A 99 -30.97 -5.04 11.94
CA GLY A 99 -30.48 -6.11 12.82
C GLY A 99 -29.16 -6.69 12.33
N GLN A 100 -28.23 -6.95 13.26
CA GLN A 100 -26.87 -7.44 12.96
C GLN A 100 -26.85 -8.71 12.10
N ASN A 101 -27.87 -9.57 12.19
CA ASN A 101 -28.02 -10.77 11.36
C ASN A 101 -28.11 -10.45 9.85
N VAL A 102 -28.75 -9.33 9.47
CA VAL A 102 -28.84 -8.90 8.06
C VAL A 102 -27.53 -8.28 7.61
N ILE A 103 -26.87 -7.50 8.48
CA ILE A 103 -25.52 -6.96 8.23
C ILE A 103 -24.52 -8.10 7.96
N ASN A 104 -24.58 -9.16 8.77
CA ASN A 104 -23.75 -10.36 8.61
C ASN A 104 -24.14 -11.22 7.39
N SER A 105 -25.30 -10.99 6.78
CA SER A 105 -25.75 -11.69 5.57
C SER A 105 -25.27 -11.04 4.26
N GLY A 106 -24.54 -9.92 4.34
CA GLY A 106 -23.83 -9.30 3.22
C GLY A 106 -24.65 -8.30 2.38
N THR A 107 -24.00 -7.72 1.36
CA THR A 107 -24.48 -6.54 0.63
C THR A 107 -25.88 -6.71 0.03
N GLU A 108 -26.15 -7.82 -0.66
CA GLU A 108 -27.46 -7.97 -1.32
C GLU A 108 -28.61 -8.23 -0.33
N ALA A 109 -28.34 -8.81 0.84
CA ALA A 109 -29.33 -8.87 1.92
C ALA A 109 -29.63 -7.47 2.47
N LEU A 110 -28.60 -6.61 2.61
CA LEU A 110 -28.77 -5.20 2.98
C LEU A 110 -29.51 -4.39 1.91
N LYS A 111 -29.15 -4.51 0.62
CA LYS A 111 -29.88 -3.85 -0.47
C LYS A 111 -31.33 -4.31 -0.53
N THR A 112 -31.58 -5.61 -0.36
CA THR A 112 -32.94 -6.16 -0.37
C THR A 112 -33.76 -5.59 0.79
N LEU A 113 -33.23 -5.55 2.02
CA LEU A 113 -33.89 -4.90 3.15
C LEU A 113 -34.11 -3.39 2.96
N LEU A 114 -33.21 -2.68 2.26
CA LEU A 114 -33.39 -1.25 1.93
C LEU A 114 -34.46 -1.04 0.85
N ARG A 115 -34.57 -1.94 -0.14
CA ARG A 115 -35.64 -1.95 -1.17
C ARG A 115 -36.99 -2.32 -0.55
N GLU A 116 -37.03 -3.33 0.32
CA GLU A 116 -38.21 -3.75 1.08
C GLU A 116 -38.75 -2.61 1.94
N ARG A 117 -37.88 -1.87 2.64
CA ARG A 117 -38.26 -0.66 3.41
C ARG A 117 -38.78 0.50 2.56
N HIS A 118 -38.63 0.43 1.25
CA HIS A 118 -39.19 1.38 0.30
C HIS A 118 -40.55 0.90 -0.28
N ARG A 119 -41.15 -0.16 0.30
CA ARG A 119 -42.48 -0.70 0.01
C ARG A 119 -43.21 -1.18 1.28
N PRO A 120 -44.54 -1.40 1.22
CA PRO A 120 -45.27 -2.20 2.21
C PRO A 120 -44.88 -3.69 2.17
N GLU A 121 -45.24 -4.41 3.24
CA GLU A 121 -44.80 -5.77 3.58
C GLU A 121 -45.39 -6.89 2.69
N ASP A 122 -44.66 -8.02 2.47
CA ASP A 122 -45.10 -9.38 2.88
C ASP A 122 -44.12 -10.57 2.56
N ILE A 123 -44.04 -11.55 3.49
CA ILE A 123 -43.80 -13.03 3.36
C ILE A 123 -42.41 -13.64 2.88
N GLN A 124 -41.48 -13.85 3.84
CA GLN A 124 -41.02 -15.14 4.47
C GLN A 124 -40.34 -16.37 3.73
N GLU A 125 -39.00 -16.55 3.92
CA GLU A 125 -38.14 -17.80 4.16
C GLU A 125 -38.18 -19.10 3.23
N PRO A 126 -37.34 -20.20 3.33
CA PRO A 126 -36.20 -20.63 4.24
C PRO A 126 -34.93 -21.44 3.70
N LYS A 127 -33.71 -21.18 4.26
CA LYS A 127 -32.63 -22.08 4.86
C LYS A 127 -31.76 -23.22 4.17
N LYS A 128 -30.50 -23.40 4.69
CA LYS A 128 -29.45 -24.53 4.67
C LYS A 128 -28.35 -24.53 3.55
N GLY A 129 -27.09 -25.06 3.64
CA GLY A 129 -26.23 -25.78 4.66
C GLY A 129 -24.71 -25.99 4.22
N PRO A 130 -23.75 -26.57 5.02
CA PRO A 130 -22.26 -26.28 4.94
C PRO A 130 -21.16 -27.42 5.01
N LEU A 131 -19.83 -27.05 4.99
CA LEU A 131 -18.53 -27.77 5.32
C LEU A 131 -17.74 -28.51 4.16
N THR A 132 -16.41 -28.90 4.13
CA THR A 132 -15.21 -28.98 5.06
C THR A 132 -13.80 -29.06 4.30
N ALA A 133 -12.62 -29.27 4.97
CA ALA A 133 -11.20 -29.44 4.45
C ALA A 133 -10.29 -30.28 5.46
N PRO A 134 -8.92 -30.46 5.47
CA PRO A 134 -7.72 -29.94 4.72
C PRO A 134 -6.51 -30.97 4.45
N CYS A 135 -5.20 -30.63 4.70
CA CYS A 135 -3.91 -31.45 4.81
C CYS A 135 -3.08 -31.83 3.52
N ASP A 136 -1.75 -32.17 3.44
CA ASP A 136 -0.49 -31.97 4.28
C ASP A 136 0.89 -32.10 3.47
N SER A 137 2.01 -32.76 3.92
CA SER A 137 3.44 -32.38 3.58
C SER A 137 4.64 -33.41 3.48
N GLU A 138 5.70 -33.04 2.70
CA GLU A 138 7.21 -33.19 2.85
C GLU A 138 7.95 -34.58 2.91
N PRO A 139 9.33 -34.75 2.87
CA PRO A 139 10.48 -33.85 3.24
C PRO A 139 11.90 -33.90 2.51
N VAL A 140 12.81 -32.94 2.87
CA VAL A 140 14.33 -32.98 2.98
C VAL A 140 15.29 -33.01 1.72
N VAL A 141 16.60 -32.64 1.61
CA VAL A 141 17.73 -31.83 2.28
C VAL A 141 19.11 -32.59 2.36
N PRO A 142 20.37 -32.02 2.39
CA PRO A 142 21.05 -30.77 1.89
C PRO A 142 22.48 -31.00 1.22
N THR A 143 23.37 -29.97 1.01
CA THR A 143 24.84 -29.89 1.37
C THR A 143 25.75 -28.98 0.47
N ASN A 144 26.07 -27.73 0.91
CA ASN A 144 27.38 -27.02 0.74
C ASN A 144 27.29 -25.56 1.24
N LEU A 145 28.41 -24.96 1.72
CA LEU A 145 28.43 -23.65 2.43
C LEU A 145 27.72 -22.48 1.72
N TYR A 146 27.72 -22.42 0.38
CA TYR A 146 26.92 -21.43 -0.37
C TYR A 146 25.99 -22.06 -1.41
N GLN A 147 25.90 -23.41 -1.51
CA GLN A 147 24.96 -24.04 -2.45
C GLN A 147 23.50 -23.82 -2.04
N ASN A 148 23.25 -23.63 -0.75
CA ASN A 148 21.91 -23.42 -0.21
C ASN A 148 21.41 -21.97 -0.41
N LEU A 149 22.29 -21.00 -0.70
CA LEU A 149 21.87 -19.65 -1.09
C LEU A 149 21.21 -19.69 -2.48
N PRO A 150 19.96 -19.19 -2.64
CA PRO A 150 19.30 -19.04 -3.93
C PRO A 150 20.20 -18.51 -5.06
N ALA A 151 20.04 -19.07 -6.26
CA ALA A 151 20.74 -18.66 -7.48
C ALA A 151 19.71 -18.14 -8.51
N VAL A 152 20.19 -17.50 -9.58
CA VAL A 152 19.31 -16.88 -10.57
C VAL A 152 18.45 -17.92 -11.29
N ILE A 153 17.13 -17.70 -11.27
CA ILE A 153 16.18 -18.56 -11.99
C ILE A 153 16.30 -18.24 -13.49
N VAL A 154 16.90 -19.18 -14.23
CA VAL A 154 17.13 -19.07 -15.68
C VAL A 154 15.82 -18.80 -16.41
N GLY A 155 15.83 -17.80 -17.29
CA GLY A 155 14.65 -17.34 -18.05
C GLY A 155 13.88 -16.19 -17.37
N SER A 156 13.75 -16.17 -16.04
CA SER A 156 13.08 -15.06 -15.32
C SER A 156 14.06 -13.99 -14.84
N GLY A 157 15.31 -14.35 -14.52
CA GLY A 157 16.31 -13.43 -13.98
C GLY A 157 16.05 -13.06 -12.51
N VAL A 158 15.32 -13.89 -11.77
CA VAL A 158 14.96 -13.65 -10.36
C VAL A 158 15.98 -14.30 -9.43
N VAL A 159 16.46 -13.55 -8.45
CA VAL A 159 17.18 -14.02 -7.26
C VAL A 159 16.36 -13.61 -6.03
N ASP A 160 15.76 -14.59 -5.35
CA ASP A 160 15.08 -14.37 -4.08
C ASP A 160 15.94 -14.91 -2.94
N TRP A 161 16.72 -14.04 -2.29
CA TRP A 161 17.47 -14.36 -1.08
C TRP A 161 16.64 -14.15 0.20
N GLY A 162 15.41 -13.62 0.13
CA GLY A 162 14.58 -13.21 1.28
C GLY A 162 14.38 -14.32 2.32
N ARG A 163 14.46 -13.97 3.62
CA ARG A 163 14.25 -14.97 4.69
C ARG A 163 12.79 -15.44 4.74
N ARG A 164 12.51 -16.59 4.13
CA ARG A 164 11.20 -17.25 4.20
C ARG A 164 10.95 -17.77 5.62
N ALA A 165 9.79 -17.43 6.19
CA ALA A 165 9.41 -17.87 7.52
C ALA A 165 9.40 -19.41 7.63
N LYS A 166 9.97 -19.96 8.70
CA LYS A 166 9.97 -21.40 8.96
C LYS A 166 8.52 -21.91 9.06
N LYS A 167 8.15 -22.88 8.22
CA LYS A 167 6.94 -23.68 8.49
C LYS A 167 7.08 -24.26 9.89
N GLN A 168 6.04 -24.15 10.72
CA GLN A 168 6.00 -24.82 12.01
C GLN A 168 5.71 -26.32 11.80
N THR A 169 6.74 -27.09 11.43
CA THR A 169 6.71 -28.54 11.58
C THR A 169 6.80 -28.86 13.07
N GLY A 170 5.72 -29.39 13.64
CA GLY A 170 5.60 -29.62 15.07
C GLY A 170 6.51 -30.75 15.55
N GLY A 171 7.28 -30.49 16.62
CA GLY A 171 8.12 -31.52 17.26
C GLY A 171 8.96 -30.95 18.40
N HIS A 172 8.60 -31.26 19.65
CA HIS A 172 9.46 -30.93 20.79
C HIS A 172 10.75 -31.76 20.76
N ARG A 173 11.90 -31.11 20.96
CA ARG A 173 12.91 -31.51 21.98
C ARG A 173 13.91 -30.38 22.20
N PHE A 174 14.48 -30.35 23.41
CA PHE A 174 15.54 -29.40 23.74
C PHE A 174 16.82 -29.73 22.97
N GLY A 175 17.31 -28.75 22.22
CA GLY A 175 18.65 -28.68 21.66
C GLY A 175 19.06 -27.20 21.64
N ALA A 176 20.36 -26.91 21.77
CA ALA A 176 20.86 -25.55 21.60
C ALA A 176 20.60 -25.08 20.16
N PRO A 177 20.38 -23.78 19.90
CA PRO A 177 20.25 -23.27 18.55
C PRO A 177 21.58 -23.48 17.80
N THR A 178 21.60 -24.47 16.92
CA THR A 178 22.58 -24.55 15.85
C THR A 178 22.46 -23.27 15.03
N LYS A 179 23.58 -22.56 14.81
CA LYS A 179 23.61 -21.51 13.77
C LYS A 179 23.13 -22.15 12.47
N ASP A 180 22.09 -21.61 11.86
CA ASP A 180 21.58 -22.13 10.59
C ASP A 180 22.57 -21.71 9.49
N GLU A 181 23.32 -22.65 8.91
CA GLU A 181 24.36 -22.36 7.89
C GLU A 181 23.80 -21.77 6.57
N ASN A 182 22.50 -21.52 6.50
CA ASN A 182 21.80 -20.86 5.39
C ASN A 182 21.59 -19.35 5.63
N GLU A 183 22.14 -18.77 6.70
CA GLU A 183 21.76 -17.43 7.19
C GLU A 183 22.67 -16.26 6.79
N GLU A 184 23.91 -16.53 6.36
CA GLU A 184 24.91 -15.50 6.08
C GLU A 184 24.93 -15.15 4.58
N LEU A 185 24.54 -13.90 4.26
CA LEU A 185 24.67 -13.33 2.91
C LEU A 185 26.16 -13.27 2.49
N PRO A 186 26.46 -13.22 1.19
CA PRO A 186 27.82 -12.97 0.74
C PRO A 186 28.32 -11.60 1.25
N PRO A 187 29.64 -11.40 1.44
CA PRO A 187 30.19 -10.17 2.00
C PRO A 187 29.61 -8.92 1.32
N LEU A 188 29.05 -8.00 2.10
CA LEU A 188 28.17 -6.94 1.58
C LEU A 188 28.87 -6.03 0.54
N ASP A 189 30.20 -5.92 0.62
CA ASP A 189 31.02 -5.06 -0.23
C ASP A 189 31.61 -5.77 -1.48
N ASP A 190 31.50 -7.11 -1.59
CA ASP A 190 32.19 -7.89 -2.63
C ASP A 190 31.29 -8.19 -3.84
N GLN A 191 31.38 -7.32 -4.86
CA GLN A 191 30.63 -7.47 -6.12
C GLN A 191 30.92 -8.77 -6.89
N GLU A 192 32.13 -9.34 -6.79
CA GLU A 192 32.49 -10.54 -7.55
C GLU A 192 31.99 -11.82 -6.87
N VAL A 193 32.00 -11.88 -5.53
CA VAL A 193 31.33 -12.97 -4.80
C VAL A 193 29.81 -12.90 -5.00
N TRP A 194 29.21 -11.71 -5.01
CA TRP A 194 27.77 -11.56 -5.29
C TRP A 194 27.39 -12.09 -6.69
N LYS A 195 28.17 -11.78 -7.73
CA LYS A 195 28.03 -12.41 -9.06
C LYS A 195 28.20 -13.93 -9.01
N ALA A 196 29.29 -14.42 -8.41
CA ALA A 196 29.63 -15.83 -8.40
C ALA A 196 28.58 -16.69 -7.68
N VAL A 197 27.97 -16.18 -6.61
CA VAL A 197 26.86 -16.85 -5.92
C VAL A 197 25.57 -16.78 -6.75
N ALA A 198 25.21 -15.61 -7.29
CA ALA A 198 23.97 -15.43 -8.05
C ALA A 198 23.94 -16.21 -9.38
N LEU A 199 25.06 -16.24 -10.13
CA LEU A 199 25.17 -16.90 -11.44
C LEU A 199 25.58 -18.37 -11.35
N ARG A 200 25.69 -18.94 -10.13
CA ARG A 200 26.16 -20.30 -9.89
C ARG A 200 25.36 -21.34 -10.70
N GLY A 201 26.05 -22.07 -11.57
CA GLY A 201 25.45 -23.11 -12.43
C GLY A 201 24.90 -22.60 -13.77
N CYS A 202 25.01 -21.31 -14.08
CA CYS A 202 24.69 -20.76 -15.40
C CYS A 202 25.94 -20.80 -16.31
N ASN A 203 25.80 -21.31 -17.53
CA ASN A 203 26.88 -21.34 -18.54
C ASN A 203 27.00 -20.03 -19.36
N VAL A 204 26.21 -19.00 -19.05
CA VAL A 204 26.07 -17.75 -19.81
C VAL A 204 25.74 -16.61 -18.83
N ASP A 205 26.06 -15.37 -19.19
CA ASP A 205 25.67 -14.14 -18.49
C ASP A 205 24.13 -13.97 -18.41
N VAL A 206 23.50 -14.59 -17.40
CA VAL A 206 22.06 -14.44 -17.15
C VAL A 206 21.83 -13.10 -16.42
N PRO A 207 21.07 -12.15 -17.00
CA PRO A 207 20.81 -10.86 -16.37
C PRO A 207 19.94 -11.04 -15.11
N VAL A 208 20.47 -10.67 -13.95
CA VAL A 208 19.70 -10.57 -12.70
C VAL A 208 18.81 -9.33 -12.79
N LYS A 209 17.50 -9.56 -12.88
CA LYS A 209 16.44 -8.55 -13.06
C LYS A 209 15.66 -8.25 -11.78
N LYS A 210 15.47 -9.23 -10.91
CA LYS A 210 14.80 -9.03 -9.61
C LYS A 210 15.65 -9.59 -8.50
N LEU A 211 15.84 -8.81 -7.43
CA LEU A 211 16.67 -9.15 -6.29
C LEU A 211 15.91 -8.87 -5.00
N PHE A 212 15.58 -9.92 -4.25
CA PHE A 212 14.91 -9.82 -2.95
C PHE A 212 15.89 -10.16 -1.83
N LEU A 213 16.07 -9.23 -0.90
CA LEU A 213 17.04 -9.24 0.20
C LEU A 213 16.35 -9.00 1.56
N SER A 214 15.03 -9.16 1.62
CA SER A 214 14.25 -8.78 2.79
C SER A 214 14.46 -9.69 4.00
N ASN A 215 14.29 -9.12 5.20
CA ASN A 215 14.42 -9.79 6.50
C ASN A 215 15.84 -10.29 6.88
N HIS A 216 16.91 -9.61 6.45
CA HIS A 216 18.30 -9.98 6.80
C HIS A 216 18.92 -9.17 7.94
N GLY A 217 18.27 -8.08 8.38
CA GLY A 217 18.82 -7.19 9.39
C GLY A 217 20.05 -6.39 8.91
N ILE A 218 20.16 -6.16 7.59
CA ILE A 218 21.26 -5.43 6.95
C ILE A 218 21.31 -3.98 7.44
N GLU A 219 22.45 -3.52 7.98
CA GLU A 219 22.61 -2.19 8.60
C GLU A 219 23.19 -1.13 7.62
N ALA A 220 24.00 -1.57 6.66
CA ALA A 220 24.58 -0.75 5.60
C ALA A 220 24.27 -1.37 4.22
N PHE A 221 24.06 -0.53 3.19
CA PHE A 221 23.64 -1.01 1.89
C PHE A 221 24.64 -2.00 1.27
N PRO A 222 24.20 -3.15 0.73
CA PRO A 222 25.08 -4.13 0.11
C PRO A 222 25.60 -3.64 -1.25
N MET A 223 26.82 -3.09 -1.27
CA MET A 223 27.49 -2.65 -2.51
C MET A 223 27.69 -3.79 -3.52
N GLY A 224 27.63 -5.06 -3.09
CA GLY A 224 27.52 -6.23 -3.96
C GLY A 224 26.34 -6.19 -4.95
N VAL A 225 25.25 -5.46 -4.65
CA VAL A 225 24.12 -5.22 -5.57
C VAL A 225 24.55 -4.44 -6.83
N MET A 226 25.59 -3.59 -6.74
CA MET A 226 26.12 -2.82 -7.86
C MET A 226 26.73 -3.69 -8.96
N ALA A 227 26.94 -4.97 -8.69
CA ALA A 227 27.33 -5.97 -9.67
C ALA A 227 26.24 -6.25 -10.73
N PHE A 228 24.98 -5.89 -10.47
CA PHE A 228 23.81 -6.12 -11.34
C PHE A 228 23.19 -4.83 -11.92
N ARG A 229 23.85 -3.68 -11.76
CA ARG A 229 23.34 -2.33 -12.11
C ARG A 229 22.84 -2.16 -13.56
N GLU A 230 23.35 -2.97 -14.50
CA GLU A 230 23.02 -2.94 -15.93
C GLU A 230 21.83 -3.87 -16.31
N SER A 231 21.33 -4.66 -15.35
CA SER A 231 20.23 -5.61 -15.54
C SER A 231 19.09 -5.52 -14.53
N LEU A 232 19.33 -4.94 -13.35
CA LEU A 232 18.38 -4.93 -12.23
C LEU A 232 17.19 -4.00 -12.49
N ILE A 233 15.98 -4.54 -12.30
CA ILE A 233 14.68 -3.89 -12.52
C ILE A 233 13.90 -3.77 -11.21
N VAL A 234 14.01 -4.77 -10.32
CA VAL A 234 13.35 -4.78 -9.01
C VAL A 234 14.35 -5.06 -7.90
N LEU A 235 14.37 -4.21 -6.88
CA LEU A 235 15.18 -4.37 -5.67
C LEU A 235 14.29 -4.27 -4.43
N ASP A 236 14.18 -5.37 -3.69
CA ASP A 236 13.54 -5.41 -2.37
C ASP A 236 14.58 -5.55 -1.27
N LEU A 237 14.71 -4.51 -0.46
CA LEU A 237 15.55 -4.41 0.73
C LEU A 237 14.70 -4.25 2.00
N SER A 238 13.42 -4.60 1.97
CA SER A 238 12.49 -4.39 3.09
C SER A 238 12.83 -5.21 4.34
N HIS A 239 12.32 -4.79 5.50
CA HIS A 239 12.55 -5.46 6.80
C HIS A 239 14.05 -5.65 7.13
N ASN A 240 14.83 -4.59 6.91
CA ASN A 240 16.24 -4.54 7.26
C ASN A 240 16.47 -3.40 8.28
N LYS A 241 17.72 -2.96 8.46
CA LYS A 241 18.11 -1.89 9.40
C LYS A 241 18.83 -0.73 8.67
N LEU A 242 18.63 -0.59 7.36
CA LEU A 242 19.35 0.40 6.54
C LEU A 242 19.09 1.80 7.08
N SER A 243 20.17 2.50 7.43
CA SER A 243 20.11 3.88 7.95
C SER A 243 20.18 4.94 6.86
N GLN A 244 20.84 4.63 5.73
CA GLN A 244 21.02 5.47 4.54
C GLN A 244 21.17 4.60 3.29
N LEU A 245 21.06 5.21 2.10
CA LEU A 245 21.42 4.60 0.80
C LEU A 245 22.74 5.22 0.29
N PRO A 246 23.53 4.48 -0.52
CA PRO A 246 24.77 4.98 -1.11
C PRO A 246 24.48 5.99 -2.23
N ASN A 247 25.46 6.81 -2.58
CA ASN A 247 25.30 7.74 -3.71
C ASN A 247 25.22 6.98 -5.05
N GLU A 248 25.92 5.86 -5.12
CA GLU A 248 26.07 4.92 -6.23
C GLU A 248 24.75 4.23 -6.64
N ILE A 249 23.66 4.46 -5.90
CA ILE A 249 22.30 4.01 -6.25
C ILE A 249 21.87 4.52 -7.64
N ASP A 250 22.44 5.64 -8.11
CA ASP A 250 22.20 6.18 -9.45
C ASP A 250 22.74 5.33 -10.60
N SER A 251 23.65 4.41 -10.32
CA SER A 251 24.16 3.45 -11.32
C SER A 251 23.12 2.40 -11.73
N LEU A 252 22.06 2.20 -10.92
CA LEU A 252 20.96 1.24 -11.16
C LEU A 252 19.98 1.74 -12.23
N SER A 253 20.50 2.13 -13.40
CA SER A 253 19.82 2.84 -14.50
C SER A 253 18.54 2.19 -15.06
N ARG A 254 18.23 0.94 -14.69
CA ARG A 254 17.06 0.17 -15.16
C ARG A 254 16.07 -0.19 -14.05
N LEU A 255 16.28 0.32 -12.84
CA LEU A 255 15.46 0.00 -11.67
C LEU A 255 14.08 0.64 -11.81
N GLU A 256 13.04 -0.19 -12.03
CA GLU A 256 11.64 0.22 -12.13
C GLU A 256 10.91 0.17 -10.77
N GLU A 257 11.37 -0.68 -9.85
CA GLU A 257 10.74 -0.93 -8.53
C GLU A 257 11.80 -1.00 -7.42
N LEU A 258 11.65 -0.17 -6.38
CA LEU A 258 12.52 -0.13 -5.20
C LEU A 258 11.69 -0.18 -3.91
N ASN A 259 11.78 -1.31 -3.19
CA ASN A 259 11.15 -1.48 -1.88
C ASN A 259 12.20 -1.37 -0.76
N LEU A 260 11.99 -0.38 0.11
CA LEU A 260 12.83 -0.06 1.26
C LEU A 260 12.02 -0.10 2.57
N SER A 261 10.80 -0.65 2.54
CA SER A 261 9.88 -0.62 3.68
C SER A 261 10.43 -1.30 4.94
N THR A 262 10.06 -0.83 6.12
CA THR A 262 10.55 -1.32 7.42
C THR A 262 12.08 -1.32 7.49
N ASN A 263 12.67 -0.13 7.42
CA ASN A 263 14.09 0.14 7.62
C ASN A 263 14.28 1.31 8.61
N ALA A 264 15.52 1.77 8.78
CA ALA A 264 15.89 2.85 9.69
C ALA A 264 16.29 4.15 8.95
N LEU A 265 15.82 4.36 7.71
CA LEU A 265 16.31 5.43 6.84
C LEU A 265 16.07 6.81 7.46
N THR A 266 17.14 7.61 7.56
CA THR A 266 17.12 9.00 8.04
C THR A 266 17.17 10.03 6.91
N SER A 267 17.51 9.59 5.70
CA SER A 267 17.60 10.44 4.51
C SER A 267 17.59 9.58 3.24
N LEU A 268 17.34 10.23 2.10
CA LEU A 268 17.58 9.66 0.77
C LEU A 268 18.67 10.52 0.07
N PRO A 269 19.65 9.90 -0.61
CA PRO A 269 20.70 10.63 -1.31
C PRO A 269 20.13 11.36 -2.52
N VAL A 270 20.63 12.56 -2.80
CA VAL A 270 20.19 13.38 -3.95
C VAL A 270 20.41 12.68 -5.30
N THR A 271 21.35 11.73 -5.37
CA THR A 271 21.60 10.92 -6.57
C THR A 271 20.43 10.00 -6.93
N LEU A 272 19.56 9.65 -5.98
CA LEU A 272 18.33 8.89 -6.26
C LEU A 272 17.46 9.58 -7.32
N SER A 273 17.49 10.92 -7.40
CA SER A 273 16.72 11.69 -8.38
C SER A 273 17.13 11.42 -9.85
N LYS A 274 18.28 10.77 -10.08
CA LYS A 274 18.79 10.41 -11.41
C LYS A 274 18.12 9.17 -11.99
N LEU A 275 17.39 8.37 -11.20
CA LEU A 275 16.74 7.14 -11.65
C LEU A 275 15.51 7.45 -12.52
N SER A 276 15.75 7.68 -13.82
CA SER A 276 14.73 8.00 -14.83
C SER A 276 13.78 6.85 -15.20
N THR A 277 14.06 5.64 -14.72
CA THR A 277 13.27 4.43 -14.94
C THR A 277 12.42 4.03 -13.73
N LEU A 278 12.67 4.61 -12.54
CA LEU A 278 12.00 4.20 -11.31
C LEU A 278 10.55 4.67 -11.31
N ALA A 279 9.64 3.70 -11.28
CA ALA A 279 8.20 3.88 -11.35
C ALA A 279 7.51 3.59 -10.01
N VAL A 280 8.05 2.70 -9.19
CA VAL A 280 7.50 2.31 -7.88
C VAL A 280 8.55 2.50 -6.80
N LEU A 281 8.25 3.33 -5.80
CA LEU A 281 9.13 3.58 -4.65
C LEU A 281 8.35 3.42 -3.34
N ILE A 282 8.72 2.41 -2.55
CA ILE A 282 8.08 2.08 -1.26
C ILE A 282 9.07 2.38 -0.13
N LEU A 283 8.76 3.41 0.65
CA LEU A 283 9.56 3.92 1.77
C LEU A 283 8.93 3.59 3.15
N ASP A 284 7.85 2.82 3.18
CA ASP A 284 6.99 2.63 4.35
C ASP A 284 7.75 2.26 5.64
N PHE A 285 7.27 2.70 6.79
CA PHE A 285 7.84 2.43 8.11
C PHE A 285 9.33 2.78 8.24
N ASN A 286 9.77 3.86 7.58
CA ASN A 286 11.07 4.50 7.81
C ASN A 286 10.88 5.78 8.66
N PRO A 287 10.81 5.68 10.00
CA PRO A 287 10.44 6.79 10.88
C PRO A 287 11.49 7.92 10.98
N GLY A 288 12.67 7.75 10.37
CA GLY A 288 13.71 8.76 10.28
C GLY A 288 13.56 9.71 9.09
N LEU A 289 12.67 9.43 8.14
CA LEU A 289 12.39 10.30 6.98
C LEU A 289 11.45 11.46 7.32
N GLY A 290 10.76 11.43 8.48
CA GLY A 290 10.01 12.57 9.00
C GLY A 290 10.91 13.71 9.49
N PRO A 291 10.42 14.96 9.53
CA PRO A 291 9.01 15.36 9.43
C PRO A 291 8.47 15.60 8.01
N GLU A 292 9.34 15.74 7.00
CA GLU A 292 8.95 16.08 5.61
C GLU A 292 9.65 15.18 4.59
N LEU A 293 8.98 14.83 3.49
CA LEU A 293 9.58 14.02 2.42
C LEU A 293 10.79 14.74 1.78
N PRO A 294 11.93 14.05 1.53
CA PRO A 294 13.16 14.67 1.06
C PRO A 294 13.04 15.20 -0.38
N ILE A 295 12.73 16.49 -0.50
CA ILE A 295 12.33 17.14 -1.76
C ILE A 295 13.39 17.01 -2.86
N GLU A 296 14.67 17.23 -2.52
CA GLU A 296 15.79 17.16 -3.47
C GLU A 296 16.02 15.75 -4.05
N ALA A 297 15.61 14.70 -3.34
CA ALA A 297 15.71 13.33 -3.82
C ALA A 297 14.50 12.92 -4.67
N LEU A 298 13.29 13.33 -4.28
CA LEU A 298 12.02 12.80 -4.82
C LEU A 298 11.35 13.68 -5.89
N PHE A 299 11.39 15.02 -5.76
CA PHE A 299 10.63 15.94 -6.63
C PHE A 299 11.49 16.68 -7.66
N LYS A 300 12.61 16.06 -8.01
CA LYS A 300 13.64 16.54 -8.91
C LYS A 300 13.73 15.62 -10.14
N GLU A 301 14.02 16.21 -11.29
CA GLU A 301 14.13 15.48 -12.55
C GLU A 301 15.47 14.74 -12.65
N PRO A 302 15.54 13.59 -13.34
CA PRO A 302 14.44 12.91 -14.05
C PRO A 302 13.41 12.18 -13.17
N LEU A 303 13.75 11.69 -11.97
CA LEU A 303 12.92 10.75 -11.19
C LEU A 303 11.44 11.17 -11.03
N CYS A 304 11.17 12.45 -10.76
CA CYS A 304 9.79 12.88 -10.54
C CYS A 304 8.88 12.71 -11.77
N ARG A 305 9.46 12.55 -12.98
CA ARG A 305 8.70 12.28 -14.22
C ARG A 305 8.31 10.81 -14.40
N SER A 306 9.05 9.87 -13.80
CA SER A 306 8.83 8.42 -13.97
C SER A 306 8.01 7.78 -12.86
N LEU A 307 8.05 8.33 -11.64
CA LEU A 307 7.31 7.79 -10.49
C LEU A 307 5.80 7.73 -10.75
N ARG A 308 5.27 6.50 -10.76
CA ARG A 308 3.87 6.14 -10.82
C ARG A 308 3.27 5.86 -9.44
N GLU A 309 4.08 5.31 -8.54
CA GLU A 309 3.68 4.96 -7.18
C GLU A 309 4.72 5.43 -6.17
N LEU A 310 4.25 6.22 -5.21
CA LEU A 310 5.03 6.65 -4.06
C LEU A 310 4.29 6.25 -2.78
N SER A 311 4.87 5.33 -2.02
CA SER A 311 4.39 4.92 -0.71
C SER A 311 5.39 5.38 0.36
N ALA A 312 4.90 6.12 1.34
CA ALA A 312 5.66 6.64 2.48
C ALA A 312 4.83 6.53 3.77
N ARG A 313 4.13 5.41 3.94
CA ARG A 313 3.28 5.12 5.09
C ARG A 313 4.11 5.00 6.37
N GLY A 314 3.67 5.54 7.50
CA GLY A 314 4.32 5.31 8.79
C GLY A 314 5.71 5.95 8.96
N CYS A 315 6.10 6.87 8.07
CA CYS A 315 7.40 7.55 8.07
C CYS A 315 7.53 8.72 9.08
N ARG A 316 6.49 8.95 9.91
CA ARG A 316 6.38 10.11 10.83
C ARG A 316 6.41 11.47 10.13
N LEU A 317 5.84 11.55 8.93
CA LEU A 317 5.60 12.82 8.26
C LEU A 317 4.61 13.66 9.10
N THR A 318 4.86 14.95 9.24
CA THR A 318 3.93 15.91 9.87
C THR A 318 3.33 16.90 8.88
N THR A 319 3.96 17.04 7.72
CA THR A 319 3.53 17.86 6.59
C THR A 319 3.56 17.04 5.30
N LEU A 320 2.95 17.57 4.24
CA LEU A 320 3.06 17.03 2.89
C LEU A 320 3.78 18.04 1.99
N PRO A 321 4.56 17.58 0.99
CA PRO A 321 5.07 18.45 -0.05
C PRO A 321 3.89 19.07 -0.81
N SER A 322 4.01 20.34 -1.18
CA SER A 322 2.90 21.03 -1.85
C SER A 322 2.51 20.33 -3.17
N ALA A 323 1.23 20.40 -3.52
CA ALA A 323 0.61 19.95 -4.77
C ALA A 323 1.21 20.65 -6.01
N SER A 324 2.02 21.68 -5.83
CA SER A 324 2.90 22.27 -6.86
C SER A 324 4.12 21.40 -7.22
N PHE A 325 4.51 20.46 -6.35
CA PHE A 325 5.44 19.36 -6.63
C PHE A 325 4.71 18.13 -7.16
N LEU A 326 3.53 17.81 -6.60
CA LEU A 326 2.71 16.66 -7.01
C LEU A 326 1.80 16.94 -8.23
N SER A 327 1.98 18.05 -8.94
CA SER A 327 1.10 18.42 -10.07
C SER A 327 1.36 17.54 -11.29
N ALA A 328 0.38 17.41 -12.17
CA ALA A 328 0.53 16.66 -13.43
C ALA A 328 1.66 17.21 -14.34
N ASP A 329 2.04 18.49 -14.19
CA ASP A 329 3.16 19.10 -14.93
C ASP A 329 4.54 18.61 -14.44
N ARG A 330 4.63 18.22 -13.16
CA ARG A 330 5.86 17.83 -12.45
C ARG A 330 5.97 16.31 -12.26
N MET A 331 4.85 15.64 -11.97
CA MET A 331 4.73 14.20 -11.77
C MET A 331 3.57 13.63 -12.60
N PRO A 332 3.69 13.61 -13.95
CA PRO A 332 2.60 13.19 -14.85
C PRO A 332 2.16 11.73 -14.67
N GLU A 333 3.06 10.82 -14.31
CA GLU A 333 2.77 9.39 -14.18
C GLU A 333 2.17 8.99 -12.82
N LEU A 334 2.26 9.85 -11.79
CA LEU A 334 1.92 9.52 -10.40
C LEU A 334 0.44 9.19 -10.22
N GLN A 335 0.12 7.90 -10.09
CA GLN A 335 -1.23 7.37 -9.97
C GLN A 335 -1.55 6.89 -8.56
N THR A 336 -0.56 6.43 -7.81
CA THR A 336 -0.72 5.93 -6.42
C THR A 336 0.07 6.82 -5.46
N LEU A 337 -0.61 7.39 -4.46
CA LEU A 337 0.03 8.08 -3.33
C LEU A 337 -0.47 7.48 -2.01
N ASN A 338 0.41 6.78 -1.29
CA ASN A 338 0.12 6.25 0.04
C ASN A 338 0.96 6.98 1.09
N ILE A 339 0.28 7.65 2.02
CA ILE A 339 0.85 8.51 3.07
C ILE A 339 0.17 8.24 4.42
N SER A 340 -0.44 7.07 4.58
CA SER A 340 -1.12 6.61 5.80
C SER A 340 -0.19 6.42 7.01
N ASP A 341 -0.76 6.26 8.20
CA ASP A 341 -0.02 6.06 9.48
C ASP A 341 1.02 7.16 9.81
N ASN A 342 0.87 8.35 9.22
CA ASN A 342 1.70 9.52 9.47
C ASN A 342 0.97 10.55 10.35
N ASP A 343 1.74 11.37 11.05
CA ASP A 343 1.27 12.38 12.00
C ASP A 343 0.91 13.73 11.29
N ILE A 344 0.34 13.67 10.09
CA ILE A 344 0.04 14.83 9.22
C ILE A 344 -1.24 15.53 9.71
N GLY A 345 -1.08 16.71 10.34
CA GLY A 345 -2.20 17.41 10.97
C GLY A 345 -3.29 17.93 10.02
N THR A 346 -2.93 18.30 8.79
CA THR A 346 -3.86 18.84 7.78
C THR A 346 -3.39 18.45 6.37
N LEU A 347 -4.29 17.87 5.56
CA LEU A 347 -4.04 17.66 4.12
C LEU A 347 -4.08 18.99 3.36
N GLU A 348 -3.16 19.20 2.42
CA GLU A 348 -3.12 20.46 1.66
C GLU A 348 -4.37 20.61 0.76
N PRO A 349 -5.12 21.73 0.84
CA PRO A 349 -6.34 21.93 0.05
C PRO A 349 -6.18 21.87 -1.47
N ARG A 350 -4.95 21.98 -1.98
CA ARG A 350 -4.63 21.92 -3.41
C ARG A 350 -4.31 20.51 -3.93
N LEU A 351 -4.17 19.51 -3.06
CA LEU A 351 -3.89 18.13 -3.45
C LEU A 351 -4.98 17.59 -4.42
N GLY A 352 -6.23 18.02 -4.27
CA GLY A 352 -7.32 17.71 -5.20
C GLY A 352 -7.12 18.17 -6.64
N LEU A 353 -6.18 19.09 -6.91
CA LEU A 353 -5.85 19.56 -8.25
C LEU A 353 -4.86 18.63 -8.98
N CYS A 354 -4.32 17.61 -8.31
CA CYS A 354 -3.46 16.57 -8.89
C CYS A 354 -4.31 15.53 -9.64
N THR A 355 -4.89 15.95 -10.78
CA THR A 355 -5.88 15.18 -11.56
C THR A 355 -5.37 13.89 -12.20
N GLN A 356 -4.07 13.62 -12.11
CA GLN A 356 -3.43 12.39 -12.59
C GLN A 356 -3.45 11.24 -11.56
N ILE A 357 -3.60 11.57 -10.26
CA ILE A 357 -3.67 10.60 -9.17
C ILE A 357 -5.01 9.83 -9.22
N ARG A 358 -4.95 8.51 -8.99
CA ARG A 358 -6.07 7.56 -9.07
C ARG A 358 -6.38 6.83 -7.77
N TYR A 359 -5.36 6.65 -6.92
CA TYR A 359 -5.44 6.05 -5.60
C TYR A 359 -4.79 6.97 -4.57
N VAL A 360 -5.49 7.23 -3.46
CA VAL A 360 -4.95 7.94 -2.30
C VAL A 360 -5.27 7.18 -1.01
N ASP A 361 -4.24 6.90 -0.22
CA ASP A 361 -4.36 6.45 1.18
C ASP A 361 -3.81 7.49 2.15
N VAL A 362 -4.71 7.98 3.00
CA VAL A 362 -4.51 8.94 4.08
C VAL A 362 -5.17 8.44 5.37
N LYS A 363 -5.16 7.12 5.61
CA LYS A 363 -5.59 6.54 6.89
C LYS A 363 -4.75 7.06 8.06
N CYS A 364 -5.35 7.09 9.25
CA CYS A 364 -4.62 7.18 10.52
C CYS A 364 -3.93 8.55 10.83
N LEU A 365 -4.29 9.64 10.15
CA LEU A 365 -3.68 10.99 10.28
C LEU A 365 -3.63 11.54 11.72
N LEU A 366 -4.52 11.06 12.61
CA LEU A 366 -4.71 11.60 13.96
C LEU A 366 -4.88 10.50 15.03
N SER A 367 -4.34 9.30 14.83
CA SER A 367 -4.52 8.20 15.80
C SER A 367 -3.79 8.45 17.14
N ARG A 368 -2.61 9.07 17.12
CA ARG A 368 -1.69 9.15 18.28
C ARG A 368 -2.06 10.17 19.37
N PHE A 369 -2.90 11.17 19.08
CA PHE A 369 -3.32 12.17 20.05
C PHE A 369 -4.43 11.67 21.00
N GLN A 370 -4.18 10.59 21.76
CA GLN A 370 -5.05 10.08 22.84
C GLN A 370 -4.29 9.45 24.04
N SER A 371 -2.98 9.68 24.19
CA SER A 371 -2.18 9.13 25.31
C SER A 371 -1.21 10.16 25.94
N ALA A 372 -1.72 11.37 26.19
CA ALA A 372 -1.06 12.46 26.91
C ALA A 372 -2.12 13.23 27.72
#